data_AF-A0A6M3JLK9-F1
#
_entry.id   AF-A0A6M3JLK9-F1
#
_cell.length_a   1.000
_cell.length_b   1.000
_cell.length_c   1.000
_cell.angle_alpha   90.00
_cell.angle_beta   90.00
_cell.angle_gamma   90.00
#
_symmetry.space_group_name_H-M   'P 1'
#
loop_
_entity.id
_entity.type
_entity.pdbx_description
1 polymer ?
#
loop_
_entity_poly.entity_id
_entity_poly.type
_entity_poly.pdbx_seq_one_letter_code
_entity_poly.pdbx_strand_id
1 'polypeptide(L)'
;MKIKRNSWHYKISNLLSDYEKDNDNLCIYFWRGVSKIAILFILGFLFGTFLFKLFTDIPFTIMILFLLSSCMIPTLAIFYIRKKLRKSPEIPYENILVEYVKARKDKVCSLIEYVD
;
A
#
# COMPACT_ATOMS: atom_id res chain seq x y z
N MET A 1 16.80 3.77 -13.25
CA MET A 1 15.61 4.06 -14.10
C MET A 1 15.48 5.57 -14.24
N LYS A 2 15.26 6.11 -15.46
CA LYS A 2 15.12 7.55 -15.68
C LYS A 2 13.64 7.97 -15.62
N ILE A 3 13.28 8.86 -14.71
CA ILE A 3 11.92 9.41 -14.60
C ILE A 3 11.93 10.85 -15.12
N LYS A 4 11.05 11.15 -16.09
CA LYS A 4 10.89 12.50 -16.62
C LYS A 4 10.14 13.39 -15.63
N ARG A 5 10.65 14.59 -15.35
CA ARG A 5 9.97 15.59 -14.50
C ARG A 5 8.64 16.04 -15.08
N ASN A 6 8.48 16.00 -16.40
CA ASN A 6 7.20 16.32 -17.04
C ASN A 6 6.14 15.20 -16.94
N SER A 7 6.48 14.03 -16.41
CA SER A 7 5.53 12.92 -16.27
C SER A 7 4.44 13.22 -15.23
N TRP A 8 3.22 12.77 -15.50
CA TRP A 8 2.08 12.98 -14.61
C TRP A 8 2.29 12.38 -13.22
N HIS A 9 2.91 11.20 -13.15
CA HIS A 9 3.25 10.55 -11.89
C HIS A 9 4.25 11.36 -11.06
N TYR A 10 5.27 11.96 -11.68
CA TYR A 10 6.22 12.84 -10.99
C TYR A 10 5.54 14.10 -10.45
N LYS A 11 4.65 14.71 -11.23
CA LYS A 11 3.91 15.90 -10.80
C LYS A 11 3.01 15.59 -9.61
N ILE A 12 2.25 14.50 -9.66
CA ILE A 12 1.38 14.07 -8.55
C ILE A 12 2.21 13.70 -7.33
N SER A 13 3.30 12.96 -7.51
CA SER A 13 4.15 12.57 -6.40
C SER A 13 4.76 13.81 -5.74
N ASN A 14 5.29 14.75 -6.53
CA ASN A 14 5.90 16.00 -6.06
C ASN A 14 4.90 16.91 -5.32
N LEU A 15 3.65 16.97 -5.81
CA LEU A 15 2.59 17.72 -5.13
C LEU A 15 2.19 17.10 -3.79
N LEU A 16 2.22 15.77 -3.68
CA LEU A 16 1.82 15.04 -2.48
C LEU A 16 2.97 14.85 -1.48
N SER A 17 4.22 14.91 -1.94
CA SER A 17 5.43 14.76 -1.13
C SER A 17 6.62 15.32 -1.90
N ASP A 18 7.47 16.08 -1.23
CA ASP A 18 8.68 16.65 -1.84
C ASP A 18 9.72 15.52 -2.08
N TYR A 19 9.72 14.95 -3.29
CA TYR A 19 10.55 13.79 -3.65
C TYR A 19 11.96 14.17 -4.13
N GLU A 20 12.20 15.44 -4.45
CA GLU A 20 13.46 15.87 -5.06
C GLU A 20 14.65 15.81 -4.08
N LYS A 21 14.36 15.67 -2.77
CA LYS A 21 15.36 15.73 -1.71
C LYS A 21 16.03 14.39 -1.36
N ASP A 22 15.50 13.27 -1.84
CA ASP A 22 15.91 11.92 -1.39
C ASP A 22 16.32 11.04 -2.59
N ASN A 23 17.49 10.40 -2.51
CA ASN A 23 17.98 9.45 -3.52
C ASN A 23 17.27 8.09 -3.38
N ASP A 24 15.97 8.08 -3.68
CA ASP A 24 15.11 6.92 -3.46
C ASP A 24 15.27 5.83 -4.55
N ASN A 25 15.12 4.58 -4.14
CA ASN A 25 14.92 3.47 -5.06
C ASN A 25 13.47 3.44 -5.58
N LEU A 26 13.26 2.83 -6.77
CA LEU A 26 11.95 2.81 -7.42
C LEU A 26 10.82 2.28 -6.54
N CYS A 27 11.14 1.33 -5.66
CA CYS A 27 10.18 0.68 -4.79
C CYS A 27 9.75 1.58 -3.62
N ILE A 28 10.67 2.33 -3.01
CA ILE A 28 10.33 3.34 -2.00
C ILE A 28 9.48 4.44 -2.63
N TYR A 29 9.83 4.92 -3.84
CA TYR A 29 9.04 5.89 -4.58
C TYR A 29 7.59 5.42 -4.80
N PHE A 30 7.42 4.18 -5.27
CA PHE A 30 6.09 3.59 -5.47
C PHE A 30 5.31 3.43 -4.16
N TRP A 31 5.92 2.85 -3.12
CA TRP A 31 5.24 2.58 -1.86
C TRP A 31 4.89 3.84 -1.07
N ARG A 32 5.72 4.89 -1.14
CA ARG A 32 5.40 6.21 -0.56
C ARG A 32 4.16 6.79 -1.24
N GLY A 33 4.08 6.74 -2.57
CA GLY A 33 2.89 7.16 -3.34
C GLY A 33 1.63 6.38 -2.96
N VAL A 34 1.71 5.05 -2.95
CA VAL A 34 0.59 4.17 -2.57
C VAL A 34 0.12 4.45 -1.14
N SER A 35 1.05 4.67 -0.20
CA SER A 35 0.71 4.94 1.20
C SER A 35 -0.08 6.24 1.36
N LYS A 36 0.29 7.30 0.64
CA LYS A 36 -0.43 8.59 0.70
C LYS A 36 -1.82 8.50 0.09
N ILE A 37 -1.96 7.81 -1.05
CA ILE A 37 -3.26 7.54 -1.66
C ILE A 37 -4.13 6.73 -0.70
N ALA A 38 -3.58 5.69 -0.07
CA ALA A 38 -4.31 4.90 0.92
C ALA A 38 -4.79 5.74 2.11
N ILE A 39 -3.95 6.65 2.62
CA ILE A 39 -4.35 7.59 3.69
C ILE A 39 -5.51 8.49 3.24
N LEU A 40 -5.47 9.04 2.03
CA LEU A 40 -6.56 9.85 1.49
C LEU A 40 -7.87 9.05 1.39
N PHE A 41 -7.81 7.79 0.96
CA PHE A 41 -8.98 6.91 0.96
C PHE A 41 -9.53 6.65 2.37
N ILE A 42 -8.66 6.42 3.36
CA ILE A 42 -9.08 6.22 4.76
C ILE A 42 -9.75 7.48 5.30
N LEU A 43 -9.17 8.66 5.06
CA LEU A 43 -9.75 9.95 5.47
C LEU A 43 -11.10 10.20 4.79
N GLY A 44 -11.19 9.94 3.49
CA GLY A 44 -12.45 10.05 2.74
C GLY A 44 -13.52 9.09 3.26
N PHE A 45 -13.15 7.86 3.61
CA PHE A 45 -14.05 6.88 4.21
C PHE A 45 -14.56 7.34 5.58
N LEU A 46 -13.68 7.80 6.47
CA LEU A 46 -14.06 8.34 7.77
C LEU A 46 -15.00 9.54 7.63
N PHE A 47 -14.68 10.48 6.74
CA PHE A 47 -15.52 11.64 6.47
C PHE A 47 -16.89 11.22 5.90
N GLY A 48 -16.93 10.25 4.99
CA GLY A 48 -18.17 9.70 4.45
C GLY A 48 -19.05 9.07 5.53
N THR A 49 -18.48 8.28 6.44
CA THR A 49 -19.23 7.69 7.57
C THR A 49 -19.75 8.76 8.54
N PHE A 50 -18.97 9.82 8.76
CA PHE A 50 -19.38 10.96 9.57
C PHE A 50 -20.57 11.69 8.95
N LEU A 51 -20.51 11.99 7.64
CA LEU A 51 -21.64 12.61 6.94
C LEU A 51 -22.87 11.71 6.92
N PHE A 52 -22.72 10.42 6.66
CA PHE A 52 -23.84 9.47 6.68
C PHE A 52 -24.58 9.48 8.02
N LYS A 53 -23.85 9.53 9.14
CA LYS A 53 -24.43 9.69 10.48
C LYS A 53 -25.20 10.99 10.67
N LEU A 54 -24.86 12.08 9.95
CA LEU A 54 -25.61 13.34 10.03
C LEU A 54 -26.97 13.25 9.33
N PHE A 55 -27.11 12.39 8.32
CA PHE A 55 -28.35 12.24 7.54
C PHE A 55 -29.27 11.09 8.02
N THR A 56 -28.79 10.21 8.89
CA THR A 56 -29.56 9.05 9.37
C THR A 56 -29.66 9.02 10.90
N ASP A 57 -30.82 8.64 11.45
CA ASP A 57 -31.04 8.42 12.89
C ASP A 57 -30.53 7.06 13.40
N ILE A 58 -29.58 6.45 12.70
CA ILE A 58 -29.03 5.15 13.09
C ILE A 58 -28.19 5.33 14.36
N PRO A 59 -28.41 4.51 15.42
CA PRO A 59 -27.62 4.60 16.64
C PRO A 59 -26.16 4.23 16.36
N PHE A 60 -25.24 4.95 16.99
CA PHE A 60 -23.79 4.75 16.86
C PHE A 60 -23.35 3.30 17.10
N THR A 61 -24.08 2.56 17.94
CA THR A 61 -23.84 1.14 18.25
C THR A 61 -23.93 0.25 17.01
N ILE A 62 -24.90 0.45 16.13
CA ILE A 62 -25.07 -0.35 14.90
C ILE A 62 -23.96 -0.03 13.89
N MET A 63 -23.60 1.25 13.76
CA MET A 63 -22.51 1.68 12.87
C MET A 63 -21.16 1.12 13.30
N ILE A 64 -20.85 1.13 14.60
CA ILE A 64 -19.62 0.56 15.16
C ILE A 64 -19.58 -0.96 14.95
N LEU A 65 -20.70 -1.66 15.19
CA LEU A 65 -20.79 -3.10 14.93
C LEU A 65 -20.53 -3.45 13.46
N PHE A 66 -21.06 -2.66 12.53
CA PHE A 66 -20.84 -2.86 11.09
C PHE A 66 -19.37 -2.69 10.73
N LEU A 67 -18.72 -1.61 11.20
CA LEU A 67 -17.29 -1.34 10.98
C LEU A 67 -16.39 -2.44 11.58
N LEU A 68 -16.69 -2.88 12.81
CA LEU A 68 -15.94 -3.96 13.45
C LEU A 68 -16.11 -5.27 12.69
N SER A 69 -17.31 -5.62 12.23
CA SER A 69 -17.54 -6.82 11.43
C SER A 69 -16.76 -6.76 10.10
N SER A 70 -16.75 -5.58 9.46
CA SER A 70 -16.03 -5.33 8.20
C SER A 70 -14.52 -5.45 8.36
N CYS A 71 -13.93 -5.14 9.53
CA CYS A 71 -12.51 -5.37 9.79
C CYS A 71 -12.19 -6.82 10.23
N MET A 72 -13.07 -7.45 11.01
CA MET A 72 -12.83 -8.78 11.58
C MET A 72 -13.00 -9.91 10.55
N ILE A 73 -13.97 -9.81 9.65
CA ILE A 73 -14.24 -10.85 8.64
C ILE A 73 -13.07 -11.01 7.65
N PRO A 74 -12.49 -9.94 7.07
CA PRO A 74 -11.36 -10.05 6.15
C PRO A 74 -10.09 -10.51 6.86
N THR A 75 -9.84 -10.07 8.10
CA THR A 75 -8.64 -10.48 8.84
C THR A 75 -8.70 -11.96 9.20
N LEU A 76 -9.86 -12.49 9.60
CA LEU A 76 -10.08 -13.92 9.78
C LEU A 76 -9.95 -14.69 8.46
N ALA A 77 -10.51 -14.20 7.37
CA ALA A 77 -10.36 -14.82 6.05
C ALA A 77 -8.88 -14.88 5.61
N ILE A 78 -8.14 -13.78 5.76
CA ILE A 78 -6.69 -13.73 5.50
C ILE A 78 -5.95 -14.68 6.43
N PHE A 79 -6.31 -14.76 7.71
CA PHE A 79 -5.70 -15.69 8.66
C PHE A 79 -5.93 -17.15 8.25
N TYR A 80 -7.15 -17.51 7.85
CA TYR A 80 -7.47 -18.84 7.33
C TYR A 80 -6.72 -19.16 6.04
N ILE A 81 -6.66 -18.21 5.10
CA ILE A 81 -5.89 -18.35 3.87
C ILE A 81 -4.41 -18.51 4.18
N ARG A 82 -3.84 -17.68 5.07
CA ARG A 82 -2.45 -17.80 5.51
C ARG A 82 -2.19 -19.15 6.18
N LYS A 83 -3.05 -19.63 7.08
CA LYS A 83 -2.92 -20.94 7.72
C LYS A 83 -2.93 -22.08 6.70
N LYS A 84 -3.80 -21.97 5.68
CA LYS A 84 -3.88 -22.93 4.57
C LYS A 84 -2.63 -22.87 3.67
N LEU A 85 -2.11 -21.68 3.39
CA LEU A 85 -0.93 -21.44 2.55
C LEU A 85 0.41 -21.62 3.28
N ARG A 86 0.45 -21.56 4.62
CA ARG A 86 1.66 -21.74 5.44
C ARG A 86 2.17 -23.19 5.45
N LYS A 87 1.43 -24.12 4.83
CA LYS A 87 1.96 -25.41 4.34
C LYS A 87 2.89 -25.25 3.13
N SER A 88 3.43 -24.06 2.87
CA SER A 88 4.54 -23.92 1.92
C SER A 88 5.76 -24.62 2.53
N PRO A 89 6.42 -25.52 1.77
CA PRO A 89 7.59 -26.24 2.26
C PRO A 89 8.66 -25.24 2.71
N GLU A 90 9.36 -25.56 3.81
CA GLU A 90 10.52 -24.80 4.26
C GLU A 90 11.54 -24.77 3.13
N ILE A 91 11.72 -23.58 2.54
CA ILE A 91 12.67 -23.35 1.47
C ILE A 91 14.04 -23.20 2.15
N PRO A 92 15.00 -24.11 1.95
CA PRO A 92 16.34 -23.98 2.53
C PRO A 92 16.95 -22.62 2.14
N TYR A 93 17.62 -21.99 3.10
CA TYR A 93 18.15 -20.62 3.01
C TYR A 93 19.18 -20.43 1.86
N GLU A 94 19.75 -21.53 1.35
CA GLU A 94 20.69 -21.56 0.21
C GLU A 94 20.04 -21.95 -1.13
N ASN A 95 18.72 -21.79 -1.28
CA ASN A 95 18.09 -22.08 -2.57
C ASN A 95 18.41 -20.98 -3.58
N ILE A 96 18.94 -21.40 -4.74
CA ILE A 96 19.18 -20.57 -5.94
C ILE A 96 17.93 -19.74 -6.30
N LEU A 97 16.73 -20.23 -6.00
CA LEU A 97 15.48 -19.50 -6.19
C LEU A 97 15.38 -18.22 -5.35
N VAL A 98 15.87 -18.22 -4.11
CA VAL A 98 15.88 -17.05 -3.23
C VAL A 98 16.86 -16.00 -3.76
N GLU A 99 18.07 -16.43 -4.15
CA GLU A 99 19.05 -15.55 -4.77
C GLU A 99 18.57 -15.01 -6.12
N TYR A 100 17.93 -15.85 -6.94
CA TYR A 100 17.30 -15.44 -8.19
C TYR A 100 16.18 -14.41 -7.95
N VAL A 101 15.35 -14.61 -6.94
CA VAL A 101 14.31 -13.65 -6.55
C VAL A 101 14.92 -12.35 -6.05
N LYS A 102 16.01 -12.40 -5.26
CA LYS A 102 16.75 -11.22 -4.79
C LYS A 102 17.35 -10.44 -5.96
N ALA A 103 18.06 -11.10 -6.86
CA ALA A 103 18.62 -10.51 -8.07
C ALA A 103 17.54 -9.92 -8.98
N ARG A 104 16.36 -10.55 -9.06
CA ARG A 104 15.23 -10.02 -9.83
C ARG A 104 14.60 -8.79 -9.17
N LYS A 105 14.52 -8.75 -7.84
CA LYS A 105 14.08 -7.57 -7.09
C LYS A 105 15.04 -6.39 -7.27
N ASP A 106 16.35 -6.65 -7.26
CA ASP A 106 17.36 -5.60 -7.45
C ASP A 106 17.28 -4.97 -8.85
N LYS A 107 16.95 -5.76 -9.89
CA LYS A 107 16.67 -5.23 -11.23
C LYS A 107 15.39 -4.38 -11.30
N VAL A 108 14.37 -4.72 -10.50
CA VAL A 108 13.09 -4.00 -10.48
C VAL A 108 13.19 -2.72 -9.65
N CYS A 109 13.87 -2.75 -8.49
CA CYS A 109 14.01 -1.61 -7.59
C CYS A 109 15.30 -0.80 -7.85
N SER A 110 15.60 -0.47 -9.11
CA SER A 110 16.78 0.34 -9.44
C SER A 110 16.71 1.76 -8.84
N LEU A 111 17.87 2.38 -8.62
CA LEU A 111 17.96 3.80 -8.24
C LEU A 111 17.31 4.69 -9.32
N ILE A 112 16.58 5.71 -8.87
CA ILE A 112 15.91 6.67 -9.75
C ILE A 112 16.87 7.80 -10.08
N GLU A 113 16.93 8.15 -11.37
CA GLU A 113 17.54 9.40 -11.83
C GLU A 113 16.43 10.28 -12.41
N TYR A 114 16.28 11.49 -11.89
CA TYR A 114 15.32 12.46 -12.41
C TYR A 114 15.94 13.20 -13.59
N VAL A 115 15.25 13.14 -14.73
CA VAL A 115 15.67 13.79 -15.98
C VAL A 115 14.60 14.80 -16.37
N ASP A 116 15.02 15.94 -16.92
CA ASP A 116 14.11 17.00 -17.35
C ASP A 116 13.18 16.56 -18.49
#